data_AF-A0A9D1JQE1-F1
#
_entry.id   AF-A0A9D1JQE1-F1
#
_cell.length_a   1.000
_cell.length_b   1.000
_cell.length_c   1.000
_cell.angle_alpha   90.00
_cell.angle_beta   90.00
_cell.angle_gamma   90.00
#
_symmetry.space_group_name_H-M   'P 1'
#
loop_
_entity.id
_entity.type
_entity.pdbx_description
1 polymer ?
#
loop_
_entity_poly.entity_id
_entity_poly.type
_entity_poly.pdbx_seq_one_letter_code
_entity_poly.pdbx_strand_id
1 'polypeptide(L)'
;MNFASVETVEQMNRWVKSCLDDMFEKKTSGNPTYNEAVIEKVKNYILNHLGESLGRGSIAEHVNLSPDYISKIFKSVTGKNLSQYIIDERMEKAVLLMKTTRLNVSQVAVEVGCDNFSYFSKLFKKHTGLTPREYRASL
;
A
#
# COMPACT_ATOMS: atom_id res chain seq x y z
N MET A 1 -12.81 24.86 58.76
CA MET A 1 -11.67 23.95 58.47
C MET A 1 -12.18 22.93 57.49
N ASN A 2 -11.94 23.13 56.19
CA ASN A 2 -10.73 22.81 55.40
C ASN A 2 -10.85 21.40 54.79
N PHE A 3 -10.35 21.30 53.55
CA PHE A 3 -10.16 20.13 52.69
C PHE A 3 -11.34 19.69 51.81
N ALA A 4 -11.55 20.40 50.70
CA ALA A 4 -12.18 19.81 49.50
C ALA A 4 -11.74 20.46 48.16
N SER A 5 -10.67 21.28 48.14
CA SER A 5 -10.27 22.03 46.94
C SER A 5 -8.91 21.63 46.34
N VAL A 6 -8.17 20.73 46.98
CA VAL A 6 -6.82 20.33 46.52
C VAL A 6 -6.85 19.07 45.65
N GLU A 7 -7.87 18.22 45.79
CA GLU A 7 -8.00 17.00 44.98
C GLU A 7 -8.27 17.29 43.50
N THR A 8 -8.97 18.39 43.18
CA THR A 8 -9.32 18.73 41.80
C THR A 8 -8.15 19.29 41.00
N VAL A 9 -7.23 20.05 41.60
CA VAL A 9 -6.07 20.60 40.88
C VAL A 9 -5.01 19.53 40.62
N GLU A 10 -4.77 18.63 41.57
CA GLU A 10 -3.84 17.52 41.34
C GLU A 10 -4.42 16.49 40.37
N GLN A 11 -5.71 16.18 40.47
CA GLN A 11 -6.39 15.32 39.49
C GLN A 11 -6.41 15.98 38.11
N MET A 12 -6.64 17.29 38.03
CA MET A 12 -6.55 18.05 36.78
C MET A 12 -5.14 18.06 36.24
N ASN A 13 -4.11 18.22 37.07
CA ASN A 13 -2.72 18.12 36.63
C ASN A 13 -2.34 16.71 36.17
N ARG A 14 -2.87 15.66 36.82
CA ARG A 14 -2.69 14.27 36.36
C ARG A 14 -3.42 14.01 35.05
N TRP A 15 -4.63 14.54 34.89
CA TRP A 15 -5.40 14.44 33.66
C TRP A 15 -4.75 15.22 32.53
N VAL A 16 -4.30 16.44 32.78
CA VAL A 16 -3.57 17.26 31.81
C VAL A 16 -2.26 16.57 31.43
N LYS A 17 -1.52 16.00 32.38
CA LYS A 17 -0.31 15.19 32.06
C LYS A 17 -0.65 13.97 31.23
N SER A 18 -1.66 13.18 31.61
CA SER A 18 -2.12 12.03 30.83
C SER A 18 -2.58 12.41 29.43
N CYS A 19 -3.29 13.54 29.27
CA CYS A 19 -3.69 14.05 27.98
C CYS A 19 -2.50 14.56 27.17
N LEU A 20 -1.53 15.20 27.81
CA LEU A 20 -0.29 15.59 27.15
C LEU A 20 0.50 14.34 26.72
N ASP A 21 0.60 13.33 27.56
CA ASP A 21 1.25 12.06 27.26
C ASP A 21 0.53 11.32 26.12
N ASP A 22 -0.81 11.28 26.10
CA ASP A 22 -1.61 10.75 24.97
C ASP A 22 -1.41 11.57 23.68
N MET A 23 -1.23 12.89 23.80
CA MET A 23 -0.95 13.79 22.68
C MET A 23 0.50 13.65 22.18
N PHE A 24 1.45 13.27 23.05
CA PHE A 24 2.86 13.04 22.71
C PHE A 24 3.13 11.59 22.26
N GLU A 25 2.43 10.58 22.78
CA GLU A 25 2.45 9.20 22.29
C GLU A 25 1.83 9.11 20.89
N LYS A 26 0.80 9.91 20.59
CA LYS A 26 0.32 10.10 19.20
C LYS A 26 1.31 10.85 18.30
N LYS A 27 2.41 11.40 18.83
CA LYS A 27 3.45 12.07 18.03
C LYS A 27 4.54 11.11 17.55
N THR A 28 4.52 9.83 17.97
CA THR A 28 5.24 8.76 17.25
C THR A 28 4.39 8.13 16.13
N SER A 29 3.12 8.54 16.00
CA SER A 29 2.21 8.15 14.90
C SER A 29 1.16 9.26 14.65
N GLY A 30 1.60 10.37 14.08
CA GLY A 30 0.73 11.51 13.76
C GLY A 30 -0.38 11.16 12.76
N ASN A 31 -1.47 11.95 12.76
CA ASN A 31 -2.50 11.86 11.72
C ASN A 31 -1.84 11.94 10.33
N PRO A 32 -2.23 11.07 9.38
CA PRO A 32 -1.65 11.10 8.04
C PRO A 32 -1.87 12.47 7.42
N THR A 33 -0.83 13.00 6.79
CA THR A 33 -0.95 14.16 5.90
C THR A 33 -1.97 13.88 4.81
N TYR A 34 -2.50 14.95 4.19
CA TYR A 34 -3.40 14.80 3.05
C TYR A 34 -2.83 13.87 1.96
N ASN A 35 -1.55 14.03 1.63
CA ASN A 35 -0.89 13.21 0.63
C ASN A 35 -0.80 11.75 1.06
N GLU A 36 -0.43 11.46 2.31
CA GLU A 36 -0.41 10.09 2.82
C GLU A 36 -1.80 9.45 2.76
N ALA A 37 -2.85 10.16 3.18
CA ALA A 37 -4.23 9.67 3.09
C ALA A 37 -4.67 9.41 1.64
N VAL A 38 -4.29 10.27 0.70
CA VAL A 38 -4.54 10.06 -0.74
C VAL A 38 -3.77 8.84 -1.26
N ILE A 39 -2.51 8.68 -0.88
CA ILE A 39 -1.69 7.54 -1.32
C ILE A 39 -2.21 6.21 -0.77
N GLU A 40 -2.75 6.17 0.44
CA GLU A 40 -3.41 4.97 0.96
C GLU A 40 -4.67 4.61 0.16
N LYS A 41 -5.47 5.60 -0.26
CA LYS A 41 -6.59 5.35 -1.19
C LYS A 41 -6.10 4.79 -2.53
N VAL A 42 -5.02 5.35 -3.08
CA VAL A 42 -4.42 4.88 -4.33
C VAL A 42 -3.92 3.44 -4.20
N LYS A 43 -3.22 3.09 -3.12
CA LYS A 43 -2.75 1.71 -2.87
C LYS A 43 -3.91 0.73 -2.79
N ASN A 44 -4.94 1.08 -2.03
CA ASN A 44 -6.16 0.26 -1.93
C ASN A 44 -6.83 0.06 -3.28
N TYR A 45 -6.94 1.12 -4.08
CA TYR A 45 -7.46 1.01 -5.44
C TYR A 45 -6.63 0.06 -6.30
N ILE A 46 -5.31 0.21 -6.29
CA ILE A 46 -4.39 -0.66 -7.05
C ILE A 46 -4.61 -2.14 -6.67
N LEU A 47 -4.59 -2.46 -5.38
CA LEU A 47 -4.71 -3.84 -4.90
C LEU A 47 -6.01 -4.51 -5.34
N ASN A 48 -7.12 -3.76 -5.38
CA ASN A 48 -8.42 -4.27 -5.80
C ASN A 48 -8.56 -4.42 -7.32
N HIS A 49 -7.69 -3.79 -8.12
CA HIS A 49 -7.80 -3.75 -9.59
C HIS A 49 -6.54 -4.28 -10.29
N LEU A 50 -5.68 -5.06 -9.60
CA LEU A 50 -4.40 -5.54 -10.16
C LEU A 50 -4.56 -6.32 -11.48
N GLY A 51 -5.69 -7.01 -11.66
CA GLY A 51 -6.02 -7.79 -12.86
C GLY A 51 -6.45 -6.97 -14.07
N GLU A 52 -6.67 -5.67 -13.90
CA GLU A 52 -7.23 -4.79 -14.94
C GLU A 52 -6.16 -3.95 -15.63
N SER A 53 -6.55 -3.18 -16.65
CA SER A 53 -5.69 -2.17 -17.27
C SER A 53 -5.48 -0.97 -16.32
N LEU A 54 -4.52 -1.11 -15.42
CA LEU A 54 -4.12 -0.06 -14.48
C LEU A 54 -3.07 0.88 -15.08
N GLY A 55 -3.32 2.17 -14.96
CA GLY A 55 -2.40 3.22 -15.37
C GLY A 55 -2.58 4.49 -14.55
N ARG A 56 -1.69 5.46 -14.77
CA ARG A 56 -1.74 6.76 -14.07
C ARG A 56 -3.08 7.48 -14.30
N GLY A 57 -3.67 7.33 -15.49
CA GLY A 57 -4.96 7.94 -15.85
C GLY A 57 -6.11 7.41 -15.00
N SER A 58 -6.34 6.10 -15.01
CA SER A 58 -7.44 5.48 -14.25
C SER A 58 -7.31 5.68 -12.74
N ILE A 59 -6.08 5.64 -12.21
CA ILE A 59 -5.82 5.92 -10.80
C ILE A 59 -6.11 7.38 -10.46
N ALA A 60 -5.70 8.31 -11.32
CA ALA A 60 -5.89 9.74 -11.10
C ALA A 60 -7.37 10.14 -11.15
N GLU A 61 -8.14 9.55 -12.06
CA GLU A 61 -9.60 9.68 -12.14
C GLU A 61 -10.27 9.19 -10.86
N HIS A 62 -9.88 8.02 -10.35
CA HIS A 62 -10.46 7.46 -9.11
C HIS A 62 -10.33 8.39 -7.90
N VAL A 63 -9.25 9.17 -7.82
CA VAL A 63 -8.97 10.08 -6.70
C VAL A 63 -9.18 11.56 -7.05
N ASN A 64 -9.75 11.86 -8.22
CA ASN A 64 -10.03 13.22 -8.72
C ASN A 64 -8.79 14.15 -8.72
N LEU A 65 -7.63 13.65 -9.13
CA LEU A 65 -6.39 14.42 -9.25
C LEU A 65 -5.78 14.29 -10.65
N SER A 66 -4.75 15.08 -10.95
CA SER A 66 -4.04 14.92 -12.22
C SER A 66 -3.05 13.74 -12.18
N PRO A 67 -2.83 13.03 -13.31
CA PRO A 67 -1.87 11.93 -13.39
C PRO A 67 -0.44 12.30 -12.98
N ASP A 68 -0.02 13.53 -13.30
CA ASP A 68 1.31 14.04 -12.96
C ASP A 68 1.44 14.32 -11.46
N TYR A 69 0.40 14.89 -10.85
CA TYR A 69 0.38 15.11 -9.40
C TYR A 69 0.45 13.78 -8.66
N ILE A 70 -0.36 12.79 -9.06
CA ILE A 70 -0.33 11.44 -8.47
C ILE A 70 1.06 10.81 -8.59
N SER A 71 1.68 10.88 -9.78
CA SER A 71 3.03 10.32 -9.98
C SER A 71 4.05 10.96 -9.04
N LYS A 72 3.97 12.29 -8.86
CA LYS A 72 4.86 13.06 -7.98
C LYS A 72 4.65 12.70 -6.51
N ILE A 73 3.41 12.76 -6.01
CA ILE A 73 3.14 12.50 -4.59
C ILE A 73 3.33 11.03 -4.23
N PHE A 74 3.03 10.10 -5.14
CA PHE A 74 3.24 8.68 -4.90
C PHE A 74 4.73 8.38 -4.69
N LYS A 75 5.60 8.92 -5.55
CA LYS A 75 7.05 8.79 -5.38
C LYS A 75 7.56 9.48 -4.11
N SER A 76 7.03 10.66 -3.79
CA SER A 76 7.42 11.39 -2.58
C SER A 76 7.07 10.65 -1.29
N VAL A 77 5.91 10.00 -1.23
CA VAL A 77 5.42 9.30 -0.02
C VAL A 77 5.99 7.88 0.08
N THR A 78 6.04 7.14 -1.03
CA THR A 78 6.43 5.71 -1.03
C THR A 78 7.89 5.46 -1.35
N GLY A 79 8.60 6.46 -1.87
CA GLY A 79 9.96 6.30 -2.43
C GLY A 79 9.99 5.54 -3.77
N LYS A 80 8.86 5.02 -4.27
CA LYS A 80 8.78 4.22 -5.49
C LYS A 80 7.99 4.93 -6.58
N ASN A 81 8.34 4.65 -7.84
CA ASN A 81 7.50 5.06 -8.97
C ASN A 81 6.20 4.24 -8.96
N LEU A 82 5.06 4.88 -9.23
CA LEU A 82 3.74 4.23 -9.26
C LEU A 82 3.70 2.97 -10.14
N SER A 83 4.23 3.05 -11.35
CA SER A 83 4.26 1.91 -12.27
C SER A 83 5.10 0.73 -11.74
N GLN A 84 6.19 1.02 -11.04
CA GLN A 84 7.01 -0.03 -10.41
C GLN A 84 6.27 -0.67 -9.23
N TYR A 85 5.57 0.14 -8.43
CA TYR A 85 4.73 -0.36 -7.35
C TYR A 85 3.64 -1.32 -7.86
N ILE A 86 2.92 -0.94 -8.92
CA ILE A 86 1.91 -1.82 -9.54
C ILE A 86 2.54 -3.13 -10.03
N ILE A 87 3.71 -3.07 -10.66
CA ILE A 87 4.44 -4.28 -11.09
C ILE A 87 4.79 -5.16 -9.90
N ASP A 88 5.33 -4.59 -8.81
CA ASP A 88 5.71 -5.33 -7.61
C ASP A 88 4.49 -6.06 -7.02
N GLU A 89 3.37 -5.36 -6.84
CA GLU A 89 2.13 -5.94 -6.30
C GLU A 89 1.54 -7.03 -7.22
N ARG A 90 1.62 -6.86 -8.54
CA ARG A 90 1.21 -7.90 -9.50
C ARG A 90 2.07 -9.15 -9.38
N MET A 91 3.37 -9.01 -9.18
CA MET A 91 4.25 -10.17 -9.03
C MET A 91 4.03 -10.89 -7.70
N GLU A 92 3.78 -10.14 -6.63
CA GLU A 92 3.41 -10.73 -5.34
C GLU A 92 2.09 -11.51 -5.45
N LYS A 93 1.06 -10.93 -6.08
CA LYS A 93 -0.20 -11.63 -6.38
C LYS A 93 0.03 -12.87 -7.25
N ALA A 94 0.92 -12.79 -8.24
CA ALA A 94 1.24 -13.93 -9.10
C ALA A 94 1.87 -15.08 -8.30
N VAL A 95 2.81 -14.77 -7.41
CA VAL A 95 3.42 -15.77 -6.49
C VAL A 95 2.35 -16.41 -5.62
N LEU A 96 1.47 -15.61 -5.03
CA LEU A 96 0.36 -16.11 -4.22
C LEU A 96 -0.54 -17.06 -5.02
N LEU A 97 -0.99 -16.65 -6.21
CA LEU A 97 -1.82 -17.47 -7.08
C LEU A 97 -1.13 -18.78 -7.50
N MET A 98 0.20 -18.75 -7.71
CA MET A 98 0.94 -19.97 -8.02
C MET A 98 0.95 -20.98 -6.87
N LYS A 99 0.95 -20.50 -5.62
CA LYS A 99 0.95 -21.33 -4.41
C LYS A 99 -0.44 -21.82 -4.03
N THR A 100 -1.47 -21.01 -4.23
CA THR A 100 -2.80 -21.25 -3.67
C THR A 100 -3.81 -21.77 -4.67
N THR A 101 -3.49 -21.77 -5.97
CA THR A 101 -4.42 -22.16 -7.03
C THR A 101 -3.82 -23.17 -8.02
N ARG A 102 -4.71 -23.83 -8.77
CA ARG A 102 -4.35 -24.74 -9.87
C ARG A 102 -4.31 -24.05 -11.24
N LEU A 103 -4.39 -22.71 -11.28
CA LEU A 103 -4.27 -21.96 -12.53
C LEU A 103 -2.94 -22.27 -13.19
N ASN A 104 -2.91 -22.45 -14.51
CA ASN A 104 -1.66 -22.58 -15.23
C ASN A 104 -0.93 -21.22 -15.29
N VAL A 105 0.35 -21.23 -15.67
CA VAL A 105 1.20 -20.03 -15.67
C VAL A 105 0.64 -18.91 -16.55
N SER A 106 0.04 -19.24 -17.69
CA SER A 106 -0.56 -18.25 -18.60
C SER A 106 -1.83 -17.63 -18.00
N GLN A 107 -2.65 -18.43 -17.32
CA GLN A 107 -3.83 -17.93 -16.60
C GLN A 107 -3.43 -16.99 -15.46
N VAL A 108 -2.37 -17.33 -14.71
CA VAL A 108 -1.84 -16.44 -13.65
C VAL A 108 -1.39 -15.10 -14.24
N ALA A 109 -0.72 -15.08 -15.39
CA ALA A 109 -0.30 -13.85 -16.04
C ALA A 109 -1.50 -12.93 -16.38
N VAL A 110 -2.57 -13.50 -16.93
CA VAL A 110 -3.81 -12.77 -17.23
C VAL A 110 -4.48 -12.26 -15.95
N GLU A 111 -4.58 -13.09 -14.91
CA GLU A 111 -5.24 -12.76 -13.63
C GLU A 111 -4.55 -11.61 -12.87
N VAL A 112 -3.27 -11.37 -13.14
CA VAL A 112 -2.51 -10.22 -12.59
C VAL A 112 -2.38 -9.07 -13.58
N GLY A 113 -3.16 -9.07 -14.67
CA GLY A 113 -3.22 -7.96 -15.64
C GLY A 113 -1.97 -7.85 -16.52
N CYS A 114 -1.32 -8.97 -16.82
CA CYS A 114 -0.16 -9.06 -17.69
C CYS A 114 -0.43 -9.89 -18.95
N ASP A 115 -1.10 -9.28 -19.93
CA ASP A 115 -1.47 -9.94 -21.20
C ASP A 115 -0.25 -10.36 -22.03
N ASN A 116 0.85 -9.61 -21.95
CA ASN A 116 2.10 -9.98 -22.61
C ASN A 116 2.88 -10.97 -21.74
N PHE A 117 2.75 -12.26 -22.08
CA PHE A 117 3.42 -13.34 -21.36
C PHE A 117 4.95 -13.22 -21.31
N SER A 118 5.58 -12.78 -22.40
CA SER A 118 7.04 -12.60 -22.45
C SER A 118 7.51 -11.51 -21.48
N TYR A 119 6.72 -10.45 -21.34
CA TYR A 119 6.98 -9.40 -20.35
C TYR A 119 6.74 -9.90 -18.93
N PHE A 120 5.63 -10.60 -18.68
CA PHE A 120 5.34 -11.25 -17.40
C PHE A 120 6.48 -12.16 -16.95
N SER A 121 6.96 -13.04 -17.83
CA SER A 121 8.03 -13.99 -17.53
C SER A 121 9.33 -13.30 -17.12
N LYS A 122 9.69 -12.20 -17.81
CA LYS A 122 10.86 -11.37 -17.45
C LYS A 122 10.70 -10.70 -16.10
N LEU A 123 9.53 -10.11 -15.83
CA LEU A 123 9.23 -9.46 -14.55
C LEU A 123 9.24 -10.47 -13.40
N PHE A 124 8.59 -11.60 -13.57
CA PHE A 124 8.49 -12.65 -12.57
C PHE A 124 9.87 -13.22 -12.22
N LYS A 125 10.72 -13.46 -13.23
CA LYS A 125 12.11 -13.88 -13.02
C LYS A 125 12.93 -12.82 -12.30
N LYS A 126 12.77 -11.54 -12.67
CA LYS A 126 13.44 -10.45 -11.96
C LYS A 126 13.01 -10.37 -10.50
N HIS A 127 11.74 -10.65 -10.21
CA HIS A 127 11.16 -10.56 -8.87
C HIS A 127 11.51 -11.76 -7.98
N THR A 128 11.48 -12.98 -8.53
CA THR A 128 11.64 -14.23 -7.75
C THR A 128 12.99 -14.93 -7.93
N GLY A 129 13.76 -14.56 -8.95
CA GLY A 129 14.97 -15.26 -9.37
C GLY A 129 14.73 -16.42 -10.36
N LEU A 130 13.50 -16.92 -10.49
CA LEU A 130 13.14 -18.08 -11.31
C LEU A 130 12.14 -17.69 -12.40
N THR A 131 12.20 -18.35 -13.56
CA THR A 131 11.10 -18.22 -14.53
C THR A 131 9.80 -18.74 -13.91
N PRO A 132 8.63 -18.27 -14.37
CA PRO A 132 7.35 -18.74 -13.86
C PRO A 132 7.17 -20.27 -13.87
N ARG A 133 7.73 -20.96 -14.88
CA ARG A 133 7.68 -22.42 -15.00
C ARG A 133 8.60 -23.11 -13.99
N GLU A 134 9.83 -22.63 -13.85
CA GLU A 134 10.78 -23.13 -12.84
C GLU A 134 10.22 -22.94 -11.43
N TYR A 135 9.65 -21.77 -11.14
CA TYR A 135 9.02 -21.49 -9.86
C TYR A 135 7.87 -22.47 -9.57
N ARG A 136 6.95 -22.68 -10.52
CA ARG A 136 5.85 -23.62 -10.34
C ARG A 136 6.33 -25.06 -10.12
N ALA A 137 7.39 -25.49 -10.80
CA ALA A 137 7.97 -26.82 -10.62
C ALA A 137 8.68 -27.00 -9.26
N SER A 138 9.02 -25.90 -8.59
CA SER A 138 9.66 -25.91 -7.26
C SER A 138 8.67 -25.87 -6.08
N LEU A 139 7.37 -25.71 -6.35
CA LEU A 139 6.29 -25.76 -5.36
C LEU A 139 5.78 -27.18 -5.17
#